data_AF-A0A5R9LF60-F1
#
_entry.id   AF-A0A5R9LF60-F1
#
_cell.length_a   1.000
_cell.length_b   1.000
_cell.length_c   1.000
_cell.angle_alpha   90.00
_cell.angle_beta   90.00
_cell.angle_gamma   90.00
#
_symmetry.space_group_name_H-M   'P 1'
#
loop_
_entity.id
_entity.type
_entity.pdbx_description
1 polymer ?
#
loop_
_entity_poly.entity_id
_entity_poly.type
_entity_poly.pdbx_seq_one_letter_code
_entity_poly.pdbx_strand_id
1 'polypeptide(L)'
;MTEHEDDALDLGSLVVPGAGSLVATDDPWEPYRLLDPCGLAVGSVREYLKDLQAAGRSSLTQRSYGMDLLRWFRFLLWAIGIPWNEATRIEARDFSRWIQITAKPTRPHWRSDPADAVISLPVPAKAPNAVTGKRPVGRTYASSTIAHSETVLRGFYFHHLEAGTGPLSGYT
;
A
#
# COMPACT_ATOMS: atom_id res chain seq x y z
N MET A 1 33.54 -9.53 -14.70
CA MET A 1 32.50 -8.84 -15.49
C MET A 1 31.29 -9.74 -15.45
N THR A 2 30.53 -9.69 -14.36
CA THR A 2 29.33 -10.48 -14.16
C THR A 2 28.16 -9.58 -14.52
N GLU A 3 27.57 -9.88 -15.67
CA GLU A 3 26.32 -9.34 -16.17
C GLU A 3 25.28 -9.44 -15.05
N HIS A 4 24.97 -8.31 -14.41
CA HIS A 4 23.72 -8.16 -13.69
C HIS A 4 22.69 -7.89 -14.80
N GLU A 5 22.09 -8.95 -15.33
CA GLU A 5 20.84 -8.79 -16.07
C GLU A 5 19.87 -8.08 -15.12
N ASP A 6 19.59 -6.82 -15.46
CA ASP A 6 18.54 -5.99 -14.88
C ASP A 6 17.21 -6.76 -15.10
N ASP A 7 16.87 -7.65 -14.16
CA ASP A 7 15.52 -8.17 -13.97
C ASP A 7 14.68 -7.02 -13.40
N ALA A 8 14.50 -5.98 -14.23
CA ALA A 8 13.68 -4.83 -13.92
C ALA A 8 12.25 -5.35 -13.77
N LEU A 9 11.78 -5.44 -12.52
CA LEU A 9 10.40 -5.76 -12.18
C LEU A 9 9.46 -5.04 -13.16
N ASP A 10 8.67 -5.79 -13.92
CA ASP A 10 7.67 -5.21 -14.81
C ASP A 10 6.51 -4.64 -13.96
N LEU A 11 6.70 -3.40 -13.52
CA LEU A 11 5.74 -2.68 -12.69
C LEU A 11 4.39 -2.48 -13.37
N GLY A 12 4.34 -2.55 -14.71
CA GLY A 12 3.12 -2.38 -15.50
C GLY A 12 2.18 -3.58 -15.41
N SER A 13 2.72 -4.79 -15.25
CA SER A 13 1.95 -6.03 -15.13
C SER A 13 1.86 -6.58 -13.70
N LEU A 14 2.55 -5.96 -12.74
CA LEU A 14 2.57 -6.40 -11.34
C LEU A 14 1.18 -6.41 -10.71
N VAL A 15 0.67 -7.61 -10.44
CA VAL A 15 -0.59 -7.83 -9.73
C VAL A 15 -0.34 -7.81 -8.23
N VAL A 16 -0.75 -6.71 -7.58
CA VAL A 16 -0.66 -6.59 -6.13
C VAL A 16 -1.91 -7.18 -5.47
N PRO A 17 -1.79 -8.25 -4.67
CA PRO A 17 -2.95 -8.89 -4.06
C PRO A 17 -3.63 -7.94 -3.06
N GLY A 18 -4.96 -8.04 -2.95
CA GLY A 18 -5.76 -7.32 -1.96
C GLY A 18 -5.56 -7.78 -0.51
N ALA A 19 -4.48 -8.51 -0.23
CA ALA A 19 -4.20 -9.18 1.03
C ALA A 19 -3.96 -8.19 2.19
N GLY A 20 -4.19 -8.63 3.42
CA GLY A 20 -4.14 -7.78 4.61
C GLY A 20 -5.22 -6.69 4.65
N SER A 21 -5.41 -6.06 5.79
CA SER A 21 -6.41 -4.99 5.96
C SER A 21 -6.02 -4.00 7.04
N LEU A 22 -6.48 -2.75 6.91
CA LEU A 22 -6.42 -1.78 7.99
C LEU A 22 -7.79 -1.77 8.68
N VAL A 23 -7.83 -2.13 9.95
CA VAL A 23 -9.05 -2.17 10.76
C VAL A 23 -9.04 -1.04 11.78
N ALA A 24 -10.19 -0.39 11.96
CA ALA A 24 -10.40 0.49 13.11
C ALA A 24 -10.64 -0.38 14.34
N THR A 25 -10.20 0.08 15.51
CA THR A 25 -10.44 -0.61 16.78
C THR A 25 -11.09 0.34 17.78
N ASP A 26 -11.69 -0.23 18.82
CA ASP A 26 -12.22 0.52 19.96
C ASP A 26 -11.16 0.78 21.05
N ASP A 27 -9.90 0.39 20.82
CA ASP A 27 -8.78 0.63 21.73
C ASP A 27 -8.27 2.07 21.55
N PRO A 28 -8.35 2.93 22.58
CA PRO A 28 -7.85 4.30 22.51
C PRO A 28 -6.35 4.38 22.19
N TRP A 29 -5.57 3.35 22.51
CA TRP A 29 -4.12 3.31 22.30
C TRP A 29 -3.72 2.67 20.98
N GLU A 30 -4.66 2.04 20.29
CA GLU A 30 -4.42 1.40 18.99
C GLU A 30 -5.63 1.60 18.06
N PRO A 31 -6.04 2.85 17.77
CA PRO A 31 -7.29 3.11 17.06
C PRO A 31 -7.32 2.51 15.65
N TYR A 32 -6.16 2.20 15.08
CA TYR A 32 -6.03 1.43 13.85
C TYR A 32 -4.98 0.33 13.97
N ARG A 33 -5.29 -0.85 13.43
CA ARG A 33 -4.36 -1.98 13.29
C ARG A 33 -4.22 -2.38 11.83
N LEU A 34 -2.98 -2.53 11.36
CA LEU A 34 -2.70 -3.15 10.07
C LEU A 34 -2.54 -4.65 10.29
N LEU A 35 -3.40 -5.43 9.66
CA LEU A 35 -3.42 -6.88 9.70
C LEU A 35 -2.80 -7.45 8.41
N ASP A 36 -2.02 -8.51 8.56
CA ASP A 36 -1.49 -9.33 7.48
C ASP A 36 -2.59 -10.24 6.88
N PRO A 37 -2.30 -11.08 5.87
CA PRO A 37 -3.30 -11.95 5.25
C PRO A 37 -3.81 -13.04 6.19
N CYS A 38 -3.05 -13.37 7.23
CA CYS A 38 -3.42 -14.32 8.30
C CYS A 38 -4.28 -13.65 9.40
N GLY A 39 -4.52 -12.33 9.30
CA GLY A 39 -5.26 -11.56 10.31
C GLY A 39 -4.41 -11.15 11.51
N LEU A 40 -3.09 -11.36 11.47
CA LEU A 40 -2.19 -10.97 12.55
C LEU A 40 -1.74 -9.52 12.39
N ALA A 41 -1.63 -8.80 13.50
CA ALA A 41 -1.15 -7.43 13.48
C ALA A 41 0.31 -7.36 13.06
N VAL A 42 0.61 -6.52 12.07
CA VAL A 42 1.98 -6.26 11.63
C VAL A 42 2.69 -5.41 12.68
N GLY A 43 3.56 -6.05 13.45
CA GLY A 43 4.22 -5.45 14.63
C GLY A 43 4.95 -4.14 14.32
N SER A 44 5.71 -4.08 13.22
CA SER A 44 6.45 -2.86 12.83
C SER A 44 5.52 -1.66 12.60
N VAL A 45 4.43 -1.88 11.87
CA VAL A 45 3.42 -0.83 11.64
C VAL A 45 2.75 -0.42 12.95
N ARG A 46 2.45 -1.38 13.83
CA ARG A 46 1.85 -1.09 15.14
C ARG A 46 2.73 -0.17 15.97
N GLU A 47 4.03 -0.47 16.09
CA GLU A 47 4.95 0.37 16.87
C GLU A 47 5.07 1.78 16.28
N TYR A 48 5.17 1.90 14.96
CA TYR A 48 5.20 3.21 14.32
C TYR A 48 3.91 4.02 14.52
N LEU A 49 2.73 3.40 14.45
CA LEU A 49 1.46 4.09 14.72
C LEU A 49 1.35 4.55 16.18
N LYS A 50 1.89 3.76 17.13
CA LYS A 50 1.98 4.16 18.55
C LYS A 50 2.89 5.37 18.74
N ASP A 51 4.02 5.41 18.05
CA ASP A 51 4.93 6.57 18.08
C ASP A 51 4.25 7.83 17.54
N LEU A 52 3.53 7.72 16.42
CA LEU A 52 2.73 8.84 15.90
C LEU A 52 1.66 9.29 16.90
N GLN A 53 1.02 8.35 17.60
CA GLN A 53 0.07 8.70 18.64
C GLN A 53 0.73 9.43 19.81
N ALA A 54 1.89 8.93 20.27
CA ALA A 54 2.67 9.55 21.34
C ALA A 54 3.12 10.98 20.95
N ALA A 55 3.41 11.21 19.66
CA ALA A 55 3.68 12.52 19.08
C ALA A 55 2.42 13.41 18.90
N GLY A 56 1.25 12.99 19.40
CA GLY A 56 0.01 13.76 19.37
C GLY A 56 -0.72 13.76 18.03
N ARG A 57 -0.42 12.81 17.12
CA ARG A 57 -1.10 12.73 15.81
C ARG A 57 -2.50 12.13 15.96
N SER A 58 -3.46 12.74 15.24
CA SER A 58 -4.86 12.33 15.27
C SER A 58 -5.05 10.89 14.76
N SER A 59 -6.14 10.25 15.19
CA SER A 59 -6.55 8.94 14.67
C SER A 59 -6.79 8.96 13.15
N LEU A 60 -7.26 10.08 12.61
CA LEU A 60 -7.41 10.26 11.16
C LEU A 60 -6.05 10.25 10.43
N THR A 61 -5.03 10.85 11.04
CA THR A 61 -3.65 10.78 10.54
C THR A 61 -3.14 9.34 10.58
N GLN A 62 -3.34 8.63 11.69
CA GLN A 62 -2.96 7.21 11.79
C GLN A 62 -3.66 6.35 10.73
N ARG A 63 -4.94 6.60 10.46
CA ARG A 63 -5.66 5.92 9.37
C ARG A 63 -5.00 6.16 8.01
N SER A 64 -4.66 7.41 7.70
CA SER A 64 -4.05 7.77 6.42
C SER A 64 -2.69 7.06 6.26
N TYR A 65 -1.85 7.14 7.30
CA TYR A 65 -0.54 6.49 7.34
C TYR A 65 -0.67 4.97 7.23
N GLY A 66 -1.61 4.36 7.96
CA GLY A 66 -1.89 2.93 7.89
C GLY A 66 -2.35 2.49 6.49
N MET A 67 -3.10 3.32 5.77
CA MET A 67 -3.53 3.00 4.39
C MET A 67 -2.36 3.07 3.40
N ASP A 68 -1.41 3.98 3.60
CA ASP A 68 -0.17 4.06 2.81
C ASP A 68 0.73 2.86 3.09
N LEU A 69 0.94 2.52 4.37
CA LEU A 69 1.70 1.34 4.77
C LEU A 69 1.05 0.07 4.25
N LEU A 70 -0.28 -0.04 4.25
CA LEU A 70 -0.97 -1.20 3.68
C LEU A 70 -0.68 -1.34 2.18
N ARG A 71 -0.58 -0.25 1.41
CA ARG A 71 -0.18 -0.33 0.00
C ARG A 71 1.27 -0.81 -0.14
N TRP A 72 2.17 -0.33 0.72
CA TRP A 72 3.56 -0.71 0.72
C TRP A 72 3.79 -2.17 1.09
N PHE A 73 3.18 -2.66 2.18
CA PHE A 73 3.29 -4.05 2.61
C PHE A 73 2.71 -5.02 1.57
N ARG A 74 1.63 -4.61 0.87
CA ARG A 74 1.09 -5.37 -0.27
C ARG A 74 2.08 -5.49 -1.43
N PHE A 75 2.77 -4.40 -1.75
CA PHE A 75 3.78 -4.38 -2.80
C PHE A 75 5.00 -5.23 -2.43
N LEU A 76 5.61 -4.97 -1.27
CA LEU A 76 6.82 -5.63 -0.80
C LEU A 76 6.64 -7.12 -0.52
N LEU A 77 5.84 -7.46 0.49
CA LEU A 77 5.79 -8.84 1.00
C LEU A 77 4.97 -9.75 0.09
N TRP A 78 3.89 -9.22 -0.49
CA TRP A 78 2.88 -10.07 -1.12
C TRP A 78 2.92 -10.03 -2.65
N ALA A 79 3.63 -9.08 -3.25
CA ALA A 79 3.86 -9.05 -4.69
C ALA A 79 5.32 -9.40 -5.07
N ILE A 80 6.32 -8.91 -4.34
CA ILE A 80 7.74 -9.19 -4.65
C ILE A 80 8.45 -10.10 -3.63
N GLY A 81 7.78 -10.47 -2.53
CA GLY A 81 8.30 -11.42 -1.54
C GLY A 81 9.41 -10.87 -0.63
N ILE A 82 9.62 -9.56 -0.61
CA ILE A 82 10.69 -8.92 0.18
C ILE A 82 10.16 -8.49 1.54
N PRO A 83 10.81 -8.89 2.65
CA PRO A 83 10.40 -8.45 3.97
C PRO A 83 10.74 -6.97 4.20
N TRP A 84 9.88 -6.27 4.94
CA TRP A 84 9.98 -4.82 5.12
C TRP A 84 11.33 -4.38 5.70
N ASN A 85 11.97 -5.24 6.51
CA ASN A 85 13.27 -5.04 7.15
C ASN A 85 14.46 -5.41 6.26
N GLU A 86 14.23 -5.85 5.02
CA GLU A 86 15.29 -6.05 4.01
C GLU A 86 15.12 -5.13 2.80
N ALA A 87 13.99 -4.42 2.71
CA ALA A 87 13.72 -3.48 1.64
C ALA A 87 14.78 -2.37 1.59
N THR A 88 15.28 -2.11 0.38
CA THR A 88 16.28 -1.11 0.08
C THR A 88 15.66 0.09 -0.63
N ARG A 89 16.51 1.04 -1.07
CA ARG A 89 16.06 2.17 -1.89
C ARG A 89 15.54 1.74 -3.26
N ILE A 90 15.94 0.57 -3.76
CA ILE A 90 15.50 0.04 -5.06
C ILE A 90 14.00 -0.24 -5.00
N GLU A 91 13.55 -0.99 -3.99
CA GLU A 91 12.15 -1.35 -3.82
C GLU A 91 11.29 -0.10 -3.52
N ALA A 92 11.82 0.86 -2.77
CA ALA A 92 11.10 2.12 -2.50
C ALA A 92 10.90 2.94 -3.78
N ARG A 93 11.92 3.00 -4.65
CA ARG A 93 11.83 3.63 -5.97
C ARG A 93 10.82 2.91 -6.86
N ASP A 94 10.85 1.59 -6.85
CA ASP A 94 10.00 0.78 -7.70
C ASP A 94 8.53 0.84 -7.25
N PHE A 95 8.26 0.91 -5.94
CA PHE A 95 6.92 1.24 -5.42
C PHE A 95 6.47 2.63 -5.84
N SER A 96 7.35 3.63 -5.78
CA SER A 96 7.04 5.01 -6.16
C SER A 96 6.68 5.11 -7.64
N ARG A 97 7.34 4.31 -8.50
CA ARG A 97 7.01 4.17 -9.91
C ARG A 97 5.71 3.39 -10.12
N TRP A 98 5.53 2.29 -9.39
CA TRP A 98 4.34 1.44 -9.45
C TRP A 98 3.07 2.20 -9.05
N ILE A 99 3.09 2.96 -7.96
CA ILE A 99 1.91 3.69 -7.47
C ILE A 99 1.47 4.82 -8.43
N GLN A 100 2.37 5.31 -9.29
CA GLN A 100 2.06 6.30 -10.33
C GLN A 100 1.26 5.68 -11.50
N ILE A 101 1.57 4.43 -11.85
CA ILE A 101 1.02 3.77 -13.04
C ILE A 101 -0.12 2.79 -12.72
N THR A 102 -0.18 2.28 -11.49
CA THR A 102 -1.18 1.29 -11.09
C THR A 102 -2.59 1.88 -11.05
N ALA A 103 -3.55 1.08 -11.49
CA ALA A 103 -4.95 1.41 -11.32
C ALA A 103 -5.36 1.27 -9.84
N LYS A 104 -6.28 2.11 -9.39
CA LYS A 104 -6.88 1.98 -8.05
C LYS A 104 -7.71 0.69 -8.00
N PRO A 105 -7.50 -0.21 -7.01
CA PRO A 105 -8.34 -1.39 -6.86
C PRO A 105 -9.80 -0.97 -6.72
N THR A 106 -10.66 -1.49 -7.60
CA THR A 106 -12.10 -1.24 -7.50
C THR A 106 -12.60 -2.02 -6.30
N ARG A 107 -12.94 -1.30 -5.22
CA ARG A 107 -13.59 -1.92 -4.06
C ARG A 107 -15.01 -2.30 -4.51
N PRO A 108 -15.46 -3.56 -4.36
CA PRO A 108 -16.86 -3.90 -4.58
C PRO A 108 -17.72 -2.95 -3.74
N HIS A 109 -18.67 -2.31 -4.40
CA HIS A 109 -19.57 -1.37 -3.75
C HIS A 109 -20.40 -2.15 -2.72
N TRP A 110 -20.38 -1.70 -1.46
CA TRP A 110 -21.02 -2.39 -0.33
C TRP A 110 -22.55 -2.58 -0.46
N ARG A 111 -23.18 -2.05 -1.53
CA ARG A 111 -24.60 -2.29 -1.88
C ARG A 111 -24.81 -3.28 -3.03
N SER A 112 -23.86 -4.14 -3.35
CA SER A 112 -24.20 -5.29 -4.20
C SER A 112 -24.95 -6.30 -3.32
N ASP A 113 -26.22 -6.51 -3.62
CA ASP A 113 -27.06 -7.52 -2.96
C ASP A 113 -26.36 -8.90 -3.04
N PRO A 114 -26.33 -9.70 -1.96
CA PRO A 114 -25.71 -11.03 -1.97
C PRO A 114 -26.38 -12.01 -2.95
N ALA A 115 -27.53 -11.65 -3.53
CA ALA A 115 -28.23 -12.41 -4.56
C ALA A 115 -27.62 -12.26 -5.98
N ASP A 116 -26.80 -11.23 -6.24
CA ASP A 116 -26.11 -11.04 -7.54
C ASP A 116 -24.71 -11.71 -7.58
N ALA A 117 -24.31 -12.39 -6.49
CA ALA A 117 -23.00 -13.04 -6.36
C ALA A 117 -22.93 -14.45 -6.98
N VAL A 118 -23.89 -14.82 -7.84
CA VAL A 118 -23.85 -16.06 -8.63
C VAL A 118 -23.37 -15.76 -10.05
N ILE A 119 -22.05 -15.95 -10.23
CA ILE A 119 -21.36 -16.09 -11.52
C ILE A 119 -21.55 -14.91 -12.49
N SER A 120 -20.90 -13.78 -12.20
CA SER A 120 -20.57 -12.81 -13.26
C SER A 120 -19.30 -13.28 -13.98
N LEU A 121 -19.49 -13.98 -15.10
CA LEU A 121 -18.46 -14.08 -16.15
C LEU A 121 -18.00 -12.66 -16.55
N PRO A 122 -16.77 -12.48 -17.04
CA PRO A 122 -16.29 -11.15 -17.45
C PRO A 122 -17.16 -10.62 -18.60
N VAL A 123 -18.04 -9.68 -18.28
CA VAL A 123 -18.80 -8.92 -19.29
C VAL A 123 -17.81 -8.03 -20.03
N PRO A 124 -17.70 -8.11 -21.37
CA PRO A 124 -16.82 -7.22 -22.11
C PRO A 124 -17.24 -5.76 -21.90
N ALA A 125 -16.23 -4.91 -21.72
CA ALA A 125 -16.40 -3.49 -21.43
C ALA A 125 -17.33 -2.81 -22.44
N LYS A 126 -18.37 -2.16 -21.91
CA LYS A 126 -19.25 -1.27 -22.69
C LYS A 126 -18.40 -0.12 -23.24
N ALA A 127 -18.50 0.10 -24.56
CA ALA A 127 -17.79 1.15 -25.30
C ALA A 127 -17.99 2.55 -24.67
N PRO A 128 -17.01 3.47 -24.82
CA PRO A 128 -17.05 4.78 -24.17
C PRO A 128 -18.18 5.68 -24.72
N ASN A 129 -18.92 6.34 -23.82
CA ASN A 129 -19.89 7.39 -24.16
C ASN A 129 -19.18 8.61 -24.76
N ALA A 130 -19.42 8.88 -26.05
CA ALA A 130 -18.73 9.90 -26.85
C ALA A 130 -19.23 11.35 -26.65
N VAL A 131 -20.13 11.65 -25.71
CA VAL A 131 -20.93 12.89 -25.77
C VAL A 131 -20.50 14.00 -24.79
N THR A 132 -19.63 13.75 -23.79
CA THR A 132 -19.39 14.77 -22.74
C THR A 132 -17.98 15.34 -22.59
N GLY A 133 -16.97 14.92 -23.36
CA GLY A 133 -15.63 15.57 -23.36
C GLY A 133 -14.90 15.64 -22.00
N LYS A 134 -15.45 15.04 -20.94
CA LYS A 134 -14.83 14.96 -19.61
C LYS A 134 -13.80 13.84 -19.67
N ARG A 135 -12.53 14.18 -19.43
CA ARG A 135 -11.46 13.19 -19.22
C ARG A 135 -11.96 12.16 -18.20
N PRO A 136 -11.82 10.85 -18.48
CA PRO A 136 -12.25 9.83 -17.54
C PRO A 136 -11.62 10.09 -16.17
N VAL A 137 -12.41 10.03 -15.11
CA VAL A 137 -11.93 10.03 -13.72
C VAL A 137 -10.74 9.06 -13.64
N GLY A 138 -9.57 9.60 -13.31
CA GLY A 138 -8.28 8.93 -13.47
C GLY A 138 -8.29 7.53 -12.85
N ARG A 139 -7.92 6.55 -13.67
CA ARG A 139 -7.86 5.13 -13.29
C ARG A 139 -6.77 4.86 -12.22
N THR A 140 -5.86 5.80 -11.99
CA THR A 140 -4.67 5.73 -11.13
C THR A 140 -4.80 6.54 -9.83
N TYR A 141 -3.82 6.45 -8.92
CA TYR A 141 -3.81 7.24 -7.68
C TYR A 141 -3.59 8.74 -7.94
N ALA A 142 -4.17 9.59 -7.09
CA ALA A 142 -3.96 11.03 -7.15
C ALA A 142 -2.52 11.39 -6.74
N SER A 143 -1.94 12.45 -7.33
CA SER A 143 -0.58 12.91 -7.01
C SER A 143 -0.37 13.19 -5.51
N SER A 144 -1.40 13.68 -4.82
CA SER A 144 -1.37 13.87 -3.36
C SER A 144 -1.25 12.57 -2.59
N THR A 145 -1.87 11.48 -3.05
CA THR A 145 -1.72 10.15 -2.43
C THR A 145 -0.30 9.64 -2.62
N ILE A 146 0.27 9.82 -3.81
CA ILE A 146 1.64 9.36 -4.13
C ILE A 146 2.66 10.06 -3.24
N ALA A 147 2.61 11.41 -3.16
CA ALA A 147 3.48 12.19 -2.30
C ALA A 147 3.27 11.89 -0.80
N HIS A 148 2.02 11.61 -0.41
CA HIS A 148 1.72 11.22 0.97
C HIS A 148 2.33 9.85 1.30
N SER A 149 2.18 8.86 0.41
CA SER A 149 2.80 7.54 0.57
C SER A 149 4.31 7.65 0.72
N GLU A 150 4.98 8.46 -0.11
CA GLU A 150 6.43 8.71 0.02
C GLU A 150 6.80 9.28 1.39
N THR A 151 6.05 10.30 1.84
CA THR A 151 6.26 10.93 3.16
C THR A 151 6.13 9.92 4.30
N VAL A 152 5.08 9.08 4.25
CA VAL A 152 4.82 8.04 5.24
C VAL A 152 5.94 7.00 5.25
N LEU A 153 6.41 6.56 4.09
CA LEU A 153 7.51 5.58 3.99
C LEU A 153 8.81 6.13 4.57
N ARG A 154 9.16 7.38 4.26
CA ARG A 154 10.34 8.02 4.84
C ARG A 154 10.24 8.06 6.37
N GLY A 155 9.08 8.45 6.91
CA GLY A 155 8.86 8.50 8.36
C GLY A 155 8.93 7.12 9.01
N PHE A 156 8.30 6.11 8.40
CA PHE A 156 8.31 4.73 8.89
C PHE A 156 9.72 4.14 8.97
N TYR A 157 10.50 4.25 7.89
CA TYR A 157 11.87 3.74 7.88
C TYR A 157 12.80 4.55 8.78
N PHE A 158 12.62 5.86 8.89
CA PHE A 158 13.38 6.69 9.83
C PHE A 158 13.15 6.24 11.27
N HIS A 159 11.89 6.07 11.68
CA HIS A 159 11.53 5.56 13.01
C HIS A 159 12.18 4.19 13.29
N HIS A 160 12.10 3.26 12.34
CA HIS A 160 12.68 1.92 12.52
C HIS A 160 14.21 1.90 12.51
N LEU A 161 14.86 2.82 11.77
CA LEU A 161 16.31 3.00 11.84
C LEU A 161 16.74 3.53 13.22
N GLU A 162 16.03 4.51 13.77
CA GLU A 162 16.30 5.02 15.13
C GLU A 162 16.07 3.95 16.21
N ALA A 163 15.04 3.11 16.03
CA ALA A 163 14.75 2.01 16.94
C ALA A 163 15.63 0.75 16.75
N GLY A 164 16.56 0.74 15.78
CA GLY A 164 17.42 -0.42 15.48
C GLY A 164 16.69 -1.64 14.92
N THR A 165 15.47 -1.45 14.42
CA THR A 165 14.61 -2.52 13.87
C THR A 165 14.46 -2.45 12.35
N GLY A 166 14.96 -1.38 11.72
CA GLY A 166 14.93 -1.17 10.28
C GLY A 166 16.00 -1.98 9.52
N PRO A 167 15.99 -1.91 8.17
CA PRO A 167 17.00 -2.58 7.36
C PRO A 167 18.41 -2.12 7.71
N LEU A 168 19.22 -3.06 8.21
CA LEU A 168 20.59 -2.85 8.66
C LEU A 168 21.60 -2.70 7.51
N SER A 169 21.16 -2.53 6.26
CA SER A 169 22.08 -2.31 5.12
C SER A 169 22.56 -0.86 5.08
N GLY A 170 23.20 -0.44 6.18
CA GLY A 170 24.09 0.70 6.22
C GLY A 170 25.48 0.23 5.81
N TYR A 171 25.86 0.54 4.57
CA TYR A 171 27.24 0.72 4.09
C TYR A 171 28.28 -0.26 4.68
N THR A 172 28.62 -1.30 3.91
CA THR A 172 29.98 -1.85 3.92
C THR A 172 30.49 -1.84 2.48
#